data_AF-A0A3N9PG95-F1
#
_entry.id   AF-A0A3N9PG95-F1
#
_cell.length_a   1.000
_cell.length_b   1.000
_cell.length_c   1.000
_cell.angle_alpha   90.00
_cell.angle_beta   90.00
_cell.angle_gamma   90.00
#
_symmetry.space_group_name_H-M   'P 1'
#
loop_
_entity.id
_entity.type
_entity.pdbx_description
1 polymer ?
#
loop_
_entity_poly.entity_id
_entity_poly.type
_entity_poly.pdbx_seq_one_letter_code
_entity_poly.pdbx_strand_id
1 'polypeptide(L)' 'MMNSTIKMEIQIDEIIRAVQQMDEEKRDAFIEDLLAVTSPEYLNSIREARSDYKAGRISDHKSVFGDDVYYCLKSCSP' A
#
# COMPACT_ATOMS: atom_id res chain seq x y z
N MET A 1 -27.79 -0.18 -0.32
CA MET A 1 -26.97 0.67 0.56
C MET A 1 -27.23 2.11 0.17
N MET A 2 -27.58 2.98 1.12
CA MET A 2 -27.76 4.41 0.85
C MET A 2 -26.37 5.05 0.79
N ASN A 3 -25.95 5.45 -0.40
CA ASN A 3 -24.70 6.19 -0.56
C ASN A 3 -25.02 7.67 -0.36
N SER A 4 -24.93 8.15 0.89
CA SER A 4 -25.04 9.57 1.18
C SER A 4 -23.78 10.28 0.67
N THR A 5 -23.91 11.02 -0.44
CA THR A 5 -22.81 11.83 -0.98
C THR A 5 -22.71 13.13 -0.19
N ILE A 6 -21.68 13.26 0.64
CA ILE A 6 -21.33 14.53 1.29
C ILE A 6 -20.49 15.34 0.30
N LYS A 7 -21.01 16.48 -0.15
CA LYS A 7 -20.21 17.45 -0.92
C LYS A 7 -19.40 18.29 0.07
N MET A 8 -18.08 18.20 -0.05
CA MET A 8 -17.14 18.96 0.74
C MET A 8 -16.25 19.75 -0.21
N GLU A 9 -16.22 21.07 -0.04
CA GLU A 9 -15.31 21.94 -0.76
C GLU A 9 -14.01 22.00 0.02
N ILE A 10 -12.93 21.49 -0.55
CA ILE A 10 -11.58 21.54 0.03
C ILE A 10 -10.69 22.24 -0.97
N GLN A 11 -9.95 23.26 -0.51
CA GLN A 11 -8.96 23.93 -1.34
C GLN A 11 -7.69 23.08 -1.39
N ILE A 12 -7.13 22.89 -2.60
CA ILE A 12 -5.92 22.07 -2.80
C ILE A 12 -4.75 22.61 -1.96
N ASP A 13 -4.64 23.93 -1.83
CA ASP A 13 -3.61 24.59 -1.04
C ASP A 13 -3.66 24.23 0.45
N GLU A 14 -4.86 24.01 1.01
CA GLU A 14 -5.03 23.59 2.40
C GLU A 14 -4.53 22.16 2.61
N ILE A 15 -4.74 21.27 1.64
CA ILE A 15 -4.23 19.90 1.67
C ILE A 15 -2.69 19.92 1.63
N ILE A 16 -2.10 20.72 0.74
CA ILE A 16 -0.64 20.84 0.63
C ILE A 16 -0.05 21.35 1.95
N ARG A 17 -0.66 22.38 2.55
CA ARG A 17 -0.23 22.91 3.85
C ARG A 17 -0.34 21.87 4.95
N ALA A 18 -1.44 21.13 5.00
CA ALA A 18 -1.62 20.08 6.00
C ALA A 18 -0.54 19.00 5.88
N VAL A 19 -0.23 18.54 4.67
CA VAL A 19 0.83 17.55 4.42
C VAL A 19 2.21 18.09 4.79
N GLN A 20 2.49 19.37 4.50
CA GLN A 20 3.76 20.01 4.87
C GLN A 20 3.95 20.15 6.39
N GLN A 21 2.86 20.28 7.15
CA GLN A 21 2.87 20.39 8.60
C GLN A 21 2.96 19.03 9.33
N MET A 22 2.88 17.91 8.60
CA MET A 22 3.04 16.59 9.18
C MET A 22 4.48 16.34 9.62
N ASP A 23 4.62 15.51 10.66
CA ASP A 23 5.91 14.92 11.03
C ASP A 23 6.48 14.13 9.85
N GLU A 24 7.82 14.09 9.73
CA GLU A 24 8.52 13.50 8.58
C GLU A 24 8.08 12.06 8.29
N GLU A 25 8.07 11.18 9.30
CA GLU A 25 7.65 9.78 9.15
C GLU A 25 6.22 9.64 8.62
N LYS A 26 5.30 10.48 9.09
CA LYS A 26 3.89 10.45 8.66
C LYS A 26 3.73 10.97 7.24
N ARG A 27 4.50 12.00 6.89
CA ARG A 27 4.51 12.56 5.55
C ARG A 27 5.04 11.54 4.55
N ASP A 28 6.14 10.87 4.87
CA ASP A 28 6.75 9.88 3.98
C ASP A 28 5.81 8.69 3.75
N ALA A 29 5.23 8.14 4.83
CA ALA A 29 4.22 7.09 4.73
C ALA A 29 3.00 7.52 3.87
N PHE A 30 2.51 8.76 4.05
CA PHE A 30 1.41 9.28 3.25
C PHE A 30 1.77 9.39 1.76
N ILE A 31 2.99 9.86 1.44
CA ILE A 31 3.44 9.98 0.05
C ILE A 31 3.62 8.59 -0.58
N GLU A 32 4.18 7.63 0.15
CA GLU A 32 4.27 6.23 -0.31
C GLU A 32 2.90 5.65 -0.62
N ASP A 33 1.92 5.83 0.27
CA ASP A 33 0.53 5.40 0.05
C ASP A 33 -0.09 6.09 -1.18
N LEU A 34 0.14 7.39 -1.33
CA LEU A 34 -0.39 8.15 -2.47
C LEU A 34 0.21 7.66 -3.80
N LEU A 35 1.52 7.38 -3.83
CA LEU A 35 2.18 6.82 -5.01
C LEU A 35 1.68 5.40 -5.31
N ALA A 36 1.47 4.57 -4.29
CA ALA A 36 0.93 3.24 -4.43
C ALA A 36 -0.51 3.25 -5.01
N VAL A 37 -1.36 4.16 -4.54
CA VAL A 37 -2.75 4.29 -5.02
C VAL A 37 -2.82 4.85 -6.45
N THR A 38 -1.84 5.66 -6.86
CA THR A 38 -1.81 6.25 -8.20
C THR A 38 -1.14 5.36 -9.24
N SER A 39 -0.37 4.33 -8.84
CA SER A 39 0.23 3.35 -9.75
C SER A 39 -0.75 2.23 -10.14
N PRO A 40 -1.20 2.16 -11.40
CA PRO A 40 -2.07 1.08 -11.85
C PRO A 40 -1.38 -0.29 -11.81
N GLU A 41 -0.06 -0.36 -12.05
CA GLU A 41 0.73 -1.57 -11.98
C GLU A 41 0.75 -2.14 -10.56
N TYR A 42 0.99 -1.28 -9.56
CA TYR A 42 0.98 -1.67 -8.15
C TYR A 42 -0.39 -2.20 -7.72
N LEU A 43 -1.45 -1.49 -8.09
CA LEU A 43 -2.82 -1.94 -7.82
C LEU A 43 -3.16 -3.27 -8.52
N ASN A 44 -2.64 -3.50 -9.72
CA ASN A 44 -2.85 -4.76 -10.44
C ASN A 44 -2.13 -5.92 -9.75
N SER A 45 -0.89 -5.73 -9.30
CA SER A 45 -0.15 -6.70 -8.50
C SER A 45 -0.92 -7.10 -7.22
N ILE A 46 -1.48 -6.13 -6.49
CA ILE A 46 -2.33 -6.41 -5.32
C ILE A 46 -3.56 -7.23 -5.68
N ARG A 47 -4.22 -6.92 -6.81
CA ARG A 47 -5.41 -7.67 -7.27
C ARG A 47 -5.06 -9.11 -7.62
N GLU A 48 -3.95 -9.31 -8.33
CA GLU A 48 -3.44 -10.62 -8.70
C GLU A 48 -3.09 -11.46 -7.47
N ALA A 49 -2.28 -10.91 -6.56
CA ALA A 49 -1.90 -11.59 -5.31
C ALA A 49 -3.13 -12.00 -4.47
N ARG A 50 -4.14 -11.13 -4.37
CA ARG A 50 -5.41 -11.45 -3.69
C ARG A 50 -6.22 -12.52 -4.42
N SER A 51 -6.18 -12.55 -5.75
CA SER A 51 -6.83 -13.59 -6.55
C SER A 51 -6.14 -14.93 -6.37
N ASP A 52 -4.81 -14.96 -6.36
CA ASP A 52 -4.02 -16.17 -6.14
C ASP A 52 -4.25 -16.75 -4.76
N TYR A 53 -4.23 -15.91 -3.72
CA TYR A 53 -4.55 -16.31 -2.36
C TYR A 53 -5.96 -16.91 -2.26
N LYS A 54 -6.97 -16.26 -2.87
CA LYS A 54 -8.34 -16.79 -2.92
C LYS A 54 -8.45 -18.12 -3.68
N ALA A 55 -7.63 -18.31 -4.70
CA ALA A 55 -7.55 -19.54 -5.48
C ALA A 55 -6.73 -20.64 -4.78
N GLY A 56 -6.16 -20.38 -3.60
CA GLY A 56 -5.29 -21.32 -2.89
C GLY A 56 -3.93 -21.52 -3.56
N ARG A 57 -3.55 -20.65 -4.49
CA ARG A 57 -2.22 -20.66 -5.12
C ARG A 57 -1.23 -20.04 -4.15
N ILE A 58 -0.63 -20.89 -3.32
CA ILE A 58 0.40 -20.52 -2.36
C ILE A 58 1.74 -21.04 -2.90
N SER A 59 2.74 -20.17 -2.95
CA SER A 59 4.11 -20.55 -3.31
C SER A 59 4.97 -20.62 -2.06
N ASP A 60 5.73 -21.70 -1.92
CA ASP A 60 6.68 -21.83 -0.82
C ASP A 60 7.83 -20.83 -0.98
N HIS A 61 8.33 -20.32 0.16
CA HIS A 61 9.41 -19.34 0.16
C HIS A 61 10.62 -19.78 -0.66
N LYS A 62 11.03 -21.05 -0.50
CA LYS A 62 12.12 -21.67 -1.27
C LYS A 62 11.86 -21.67 -2.78
N SER A 63 10.60 -21.81 -3.20
CA SER A 63 10.22 -21.83 -4.63
C SER A 63 10.28 -20.45 -5.27
N VAL A 64 10.03 -19.38 -4.51
CA VAL A 64 9.98 -18.00 -5.04
C VAL A 64 11.34 -17.32 -4.93
N PHE A 65 12.05 -17.58 -3.84
CA PHE A 65 13.24 -16.82 -3.45
C PHE A 65 14.54 -17.63 -3.52
N GLY A 66 14.47 -18.96 -3.68
CA GLY A 66 15.64 -19.85 -3.65
C GLY A 66 16.17 -20.09 -2.24
N ASP A 67 17.31 -20.80 -2.13
CA ASP A 67 17.94 -21.15 -0.84
C ASP A 67 18.78 -19.98 -0.23
N ASP A 68 19.06 -18.93 -1.00
CA ASP A 68 20.03 -17.87 -0.64
C ASP A 68 19.39 -16.54 -0.19
N VAL A 69 18.25 -16.56 0.51
CA VAL A 69 17.63 -15.34 1.05
C VAL A 69 17.84 -15.20 2.55
N TYR A 70 19.08 -14.89 2.92
CA TYR A 70 19.32 -14.04 4.09
C TYR A 70 18.78 -12.65 3.72
N TYR A 71 17.75 -12.13 4.40
CA TYR A 71 17.60 -10.70 4.80
C TYR A 71 16.18 -10.20 5.11
N CYS A 72 15.08 -10.95 4.95
CA CYS A 72 13.74 -10.34 5.10
C CYS A 72 12.78 -10.91 6.16
N LEU A 73 13.21 -11.81 7.05
CA LEU A 73 12.31 -12.40 8.08
C LEU A 73 12.56 -11.94 9.51
N LYS A 74 13.51 -11.03 9.79
CA LYS A 74 13.74 -10.54 11.16
C LYS A 74 12.79 -9.43 11.63
N SER A 75 11.92 -8.90 10.77
CA SER A 75 10.98 -7.83 11.10
C SER A 75 9.51 -8.27 11.22
N CYS A 76 9.20 -9.54 10.94
CA CYS A 76 7.87 -10.13 11.18
C CYS A 76 7.95 -11.28 12.18
N SER A 77 8.18 -10.96 13.45
CA SER A 77 7.88 -11.83 14.59
C SER A 77 7.40 -10.92 15.73
N PRO A 78 6.36 -11.32 16.49
CA PRO A 78 5.73 -10.48 17.51
C PRO A 78 6.67 -10.06 18.63
#